data_AF-A0A363TJ89-F1
#
_entry.id   AF-A0A363TJ89-F1
#
_cell.length_a   1.000
_cell.length_b   1.000
_cell.length_c   1.000
_cell.angle_alpha   90.00
_cell.angle_beta   90.00
_cell.angle_gamma   90.00
#
_symmetry.space_group_name_H-M   'P 1'
#
loop_
_entity.id
_entity.type
_entity.pdbx_description
1 polymer ?
#
loop_
_entity_poly.entity_id
_entity_poly.type
_entity_poly.pdbx_seq_one_letter_code
_entity_poly.pdbx_strand_id
1 'polypeptide(L)'
;MKSPSAMIVAAMLATTPASAQVLDLSSVKCDQFLKSGKESIAMIVMWLDGYYADDDASAVIDFGKVGAKIEKVGESCMKQPGALLSDVAEEVLGK
;
A
#
# COMPACT_ATOMS: atom_id res chain seq x y z
N MET A 1 -29.19 -48.80 -28.67
CA MET A 1 -28.07 -47.88 -28.39
C MET A 1 -28.54 -46.89 -27.33
N LYS A 2 -28.12 -47.00 -26.07
CA LYS A 2 -27.00 -46.26 -25.44
C LYS A 2 -27.04 -44.76 -25.74
N SER A 3 -27.69 -43.98 -24.86
CA SER A 3 -27.49 -42.53 -24.79
C SER A 3 -26.55 -42.24 -23.61
N PRO A 4 -25.43 -41.52 -23.80
CA PRO A 4 -24.45 -41.30 -22.75
C PRO A 4 -24.91 -40.16 -21.84
N SER A 5 -25.01 -40.43 -20.55
CA SER A 5 -25.18 -39.41 -19.52
C SER A 5 -23.99 -38.45 -19.55
N ALA A 6 -24.22 -37.20 -19.96
CA ALA A 6 -23.25 -36.13 -19.89
C ALA A 6 -23.03 -35.75 -18.41
N MET A 7 -21.87 -36.10 -17.87
CA MET A 7 -21.44 -35.76 -16.51
C MET A 7 -20.92 -34.32 -16.54
N ILE A 8 -21.71 -33.36 -16.05
CA ILE A 8 -21.32 -31.96 -15.94
C ILE A 8 -20.33 -31.83 -14.77
N VAL A 9 -19.05 -31.61 -15.08
CA VAL A 9 -18.04 -31.23 -14.09
C VAL A 9 -18.20 -29.74 -13.81
N ALA A 10 -18.83 -29.41 -12.69
CA ALA A 10 -18.90 -28.04 -12.19
C ALA A 10 -17.52 -27.63 -11.67
N ALA A 11 -16.80 -26.81 -12.44
CA ALA A 11 -15.58 -26.16 -11.99
C ALA A 11 -15.94 -25.18 -10.86
N MET A 12 -15.60 -25.53 -9.62
CA MET A 12 -15.69 -24.61 -8.49
C MET A 12 -14.63 -23.53 -8.68
N LEU A 13 -15.04 -22.38 -9.22
CA LEU A 13 -14.25 -21.15 -9.17
C LEU A 13 -14.14 -20.77 -7.70
N ALA A 14 -13.01 -21.10 -7.07
CA ALA A 14 -12.68 -20.60 -5.75
C ALA A 14 -12.49 -19.08 -5.86
N THR A 15 -13.55 -18.32 -5.61
CA THR A 15 -13.46 -16.89 -5.41
C THR A 15 -12.72 -16.67 -4.11
N THR A 16 -11.41 -16.43 -4.18
CA THR A 16 -10.68 -15.91 -3.03
C THR A 16 -11.36 -14.61 -2.62
N PRO A 17 -11.77 -14.45 -1.35
CA PRO A 17 -12.34 -13.19 -0.91
C PRO A 17 -11.24 -12.13 -1.08
N ALA A 18 -11.51 -11.12 -1.92
CA ALA A 18 -10.75 -9.89 -1.91
C ALA A 18 -10.98 -9.24 -0.55
N SER A 19 -10.09 -9.52 0.41
CA SER A 19 -10.14 -8.86 1.70
C SER A 19 -9.83 -7.39 1.45
N ALA A 20 -10.84 -6.53 1.55
CA ALA A 20 -10.68 -5.10 1.66
C ALA A 20 -9.93 -4.85 2.98
N GLN A 21 -8.61 -4.95 2.93
CA GLN A 21 -7.73 -4.79 4.06
C GLN A 21 -7.69 -3.31 4.44
N VAL A 22 -8.35 -2.99 5.56
CA VAL A 22 -8.27 -1.67 6.19
C VAL A 22 -6.89 -1.56 6.84
N LEU A 23 -6.09 -0.61 6.38
CA LEU A 23 -4.76 -0.35 6.92
C LEU A 23 -4.79 0.96 7.73
N ASP A 24 -4.70 0.83 9.04
CA ASP A 24 -4.57 1.99 9.94
C ASP A 24 -3.11 2.40 10.07
N LEU A 25 -2.71 3.40 9.27
CA LEU A 25 -1.33 3.91 9.22
C LEU A 25 -0.87 4.58 10.52
N SER A 26 -1.78 4.91 11.45
CA SER A 26 -1.41 5.42 12.78
C SER A 26 -0.81 4.35 13.69
N SER A 27 -0.95 3.07 13.31
CA SER A 27 -0.47 1.92 14.09
C SER A 27 0.66 1.14 13.40
N VAL A 28 0.86 1.37 12.10
CA VAL A 28 1.84 0.64 11.29
C VAL A 28 3.26 1.01 11.71
N LYS A 29 4.09 0.00 11.97
CA LYS A 29 5.52 0.19 12.21
C LYS A 29 6.31 0.22 10.92
N CYS A 30 7.44 0.90 10.94
CA CYS A 30 8.37 0.96 9.82
C CYS A 30 8.83 -0.42 9.33
N ASP A 31 9.05 -1.40 10.21
CA ASP A 31 9.44 -2.75 9.79
C ASP A 31 8.30 -3.49 9.05
N GLN A 32 7.05 -3.27 9.44
CA GLN A 32 5.87 -3.81 8.75
C GLN A 32 5.70 -3.16 7.38
N PHE A 33 5.86 -1.84 7.30
CA PHE A 33 5.86 -1.10 6.05
C PHE A 33 6.91 -1.62 5.06
N LEU A 34 8.16 -1.79 5.50
CA LEU A 34 9.25 -2.30 4.65
C LEU A 34 9.00 -3.73 4.13
N LYS A 35 8.24 -4.54 4.88
CA LYS A 35 7.86 -5.92 4.50
C LYS A 35 6.61 -5.99 3.62
N SER A 36 5.89 -4.89 3.42
CA SER A 36 4.60 -4.88 2.70
C SER A 36 4.69 -5.08 1.19
N GLY A 37 5.90 -5.03 0.62
CA GLY A 37 6.15 -5.19 -0.80
C GLY A 37 6.09 -3.87 -1.59
N LYS A 38 6.74 -3.85 -2.75
CA LYS A 38 7.00 -2.63 -3.53
C LYS A 38 5.72 -1.87 -3.92
N GLU A 39 4.68 -2.60 -4.32
CA GLU A 39 3.40 -2.00 -4.72
C GLU A 39 2.69 -1.35 -3.54
N SER A 40 2.59 -2.07 -2.41
CA SER A 40 2.03 -1.54 -1.15
C SER A 40 2.78 -0.32 -0.67
N ILE A 41 4.13 -0.36 -0.69
CA ILE A 41 4.98 0.77 -0.34
C ILE A 41 4.64 2.00 -1.21
N ALA A 42 4.55 1.83 -2.52
CA ALA A 42 4.22 2.93 -3.42
C ALA A 42 2.82 3.51 -3.16
N MET A 43 1.81 2.65 -2.96
CA MET A 43 0.45 3.09 -2.66
C MET A 43 0.35 3.83 -1.32
N ILE A 44 1.00 3.29 -0.28
CA ILE A 44 1.01 3.91 1.06
C ILE A 44 1.70 5.26 1.01
N VAL A 45 2.87 5.37 0.39
CA VAL A 45 3.59 6.65 0.30
C VAL A 45 2.82 7.66 -0.56
N MET A 46 2.19 7.23 -1.65
CA MET A 46 1.34 8.13 -2.45
C MET A 46 0.13 8.64 -1.64
N TRP A 47 -0.46 7.79 -0.80
CA TRP A 47 -1.53 8.21 0.11
C TRP A 47 -1.00 9.20 1.16
N LEU A 48 0.14 8.92 1.78
CA LEU A 48 0.77 9.82 2.76
C LEU A 48 1.15 11.16 2.12
N ASP A 49 1.62 11.14 0.86
CA ASP A 49 1.95 12.37 0.14
C ASP A 49 0.75 13.29 -0.05
N GLY A 50 -0.43 12.70 -0.34
CA GLY A 50 -1.68 13.45 -0.38
C GLY A 50 -2.19 13.85 1.01
N TYR A 51 -2.01 12.99 2.02
CA TYR A 51 -2.45 13.23 3.40
C TYR A 51 -1.72 14.39 4.06
N TYR A 52 -0.41 14.55 3.78
CA TYR A 52 0.42 15.64 4.28
C TYR A 52 0.53 16.83 3.31
N ALA A 53 -0.22 16.82 2.21
CA ALA A 53 -0.29 17.98 1.31
C ALA A 53 -1.08 19.13 1.94
N ASP A 54 -0.85 20.36 1.47
CA ASP A 54 -1.66 21.51 1.89
C ASP A 54 -3.11 21.41 1.37
N ASP A 55 -4.03 22.06 2.09
CA ASP A 55 -5.43 22.18 1.68
C ASP A 55 -5.60 22.82 0.28
N ASP A 56 -4.67 23.68 -0.14
CA ASP A 56 -4.66 24.35 -1.45
C ASP A 56 -3.71 23.71 -2.47
N ALA A 57 -3.18 22.52 -2.17
CA ALA A 57 -2.28 21.82 -3.07
C ALA A 57 -2.97 21.50 -4.42
N SER A 58 -2.21 21.64 -5.51
CA SER A 58 -2.70 21.29 -6.84
C SER A 58 -2.99 19.80 -6.95
N ALA A 59 -4.09 19.43 -7.62
CA ALA A 59 -4.45 18.04 -7.93
C ALA A 59 -3.56 17.42 -9.04
N VAL A 60 -2.24 17.47 -8.86
CA VAL A 60 -1.24 16.97 -9.81
C VAL A 60 -0.29 16.03 -9.09
N ILE A 61 -0.14 14.82 -9.63
CA ILE A 61 0.83 13.85 -9.14
C ILE A 61 2.10 13.95 -9.98
N ASP A 62 3.20 14.33 -9.35
CA ASP A 62 4.55 14.26 -9.93
C ASP A 62 5.19 12.92 -9.52
N PHE A 63 5.08 11.92 -10.40
CA PHE A 63 5.60 10.57 -10.13
C PHE A 63 7.12 10.53 -9.89
N GLY A 64 7.88 11.50 -10.43
CA GLY A 64 9.31 11.61 -10.15
C GLY A 64 9.56 12.02 -8.70
N LYS A 65 8.83 13.03 -8.20
CA LYS A 65 8.89 13.44 -6.79
C LYS A 65 8.36 12.37 -5.85
N VAL A 66 7.27 11.69 -6.22
CA VAL A 66 6.75 10.55 -5.42
C VAL A 66 7.80 9.45 -5.31
N GLY A 67 8.51 9.13 -6.40
CA GLY A 67 9.63 8.18 -6.37
C GLY A 67 10.70 8.54 -5.35
N ALA A 68 11.15 9.80 -5.34
CA ALA A 68 12.13 10.29 -4.37
C ALA A 68 11.60 10.28 -2.93
N LYS A 69 10.30 10.53 -2.73
CA LYS A 69 9.65 10.44 -1.40
C LYS A 69 9.59 9.00 -0.90
N ILE A 70 9.29 8.03 -1.78
CA ILE A 70 9.32 6.60 -1.45
C ILE A 70 10.70 6.20 -0.93
N GLU A 71 11.76 6.62 -1.62
CA GLU A 71 13.14 6.34 -1.20
C GLU A 71 13.43 6.94 0.18
N LYS A 72 13.12 8.23 0.39
CA LYS A 72 13.37 8.90 1.67
C LYS A 72 12.61 8.29 2.85
N VAL A 73 11.32 7.98 2.68
CA VAL A 73 10.52 7.33 3.73
C VAL A 73 11.07 5.93 4.02
N GLY A 74 11.40 5.16 2.96
CA GLY A 74 12.02 3.85 3.10
C GLY A 74 13.35 3.89 3.85
N GLU A 75 14.25 4.79 3.49
CA GLU A 75 15.54 4.99 4.16
C GLU A 75 15.39 5.39 5.62
N SER A 76 14.45 6.29 5.92
CA SER A 76 14.19 6.74 7.29
C SER A 76 13.61 5.61 8.13
N CYS A 77 12.70 4.82 7.57
CA CYS A 77 12.17 3.62 8.22
C CYS A 77 13.23 2.53 8.43
N MET A 78 14.20 2.36 7.52
CA MET A 78 15.31 1.41 7.71
C MET A 78 16.19 1.78 8.91
N LYS A 79 16.35 3.07 9.21
CA LYS A 79 17.09 3.57 10.38
C LYS A 79 16.31 3.39 11.68
N GLN A 80 14.98 3.32 11.61
CA GLN A 80 14.08 3.34 12.77
C GLN A 80 12.97 2.27 12.68
N PRO A 81 13.31 0.96 12.61
CA PRO A 81 12.33 -0.08 12.27
C PRO A 81 11.15 -0.20 13.27
N GLY A 82 11.32 0.23 14.52
CA GLY A 82 10.28 0.17 15.55
C GLY A 82 9.36 1.40 15.63
N ALA A 83 9.70 2.48 14.92
CA ALA A 83 8.93 3.73 14.90
C ALA A 83 7.60 3.55 14.15
N LEU A 84 6.62 4.40 14.47
CA LEU A 84 5.39 4.48 13.70
C LEU A 84 5.70 5.10 12.33
N LEU A 85 5.07 4.56 11.30
CA LEU A 85 5.21 5.07 9.94
C LEU A 85 4.67 6.49 9.83
N SER A 86 3.58 6.83 10.56
CA SER A 86 3.02 8.18 10.60
C SER A 86 4.05 9.21 11.07
N ASP A 87 4.78 8.91 12.14
CA ASP A 87 5.75 9.85 12.72
C ASP A 87 6.91 10.10 11.74
N VAL A 88 7.41 9.04 11.10
CA VAL A 88 8.45 9.14 10.06
C VAL A 88 7.94 9.87 8.81
N ALA A 89 6.71 9.61 8.40
CA ALA A 89 6.12 10.27 7.25
C ALA A 89 5.90 11.77 7.51
N GLU A 90 5.46 12.15 8.71
CA GLU A 90 5.35 13.56 9.11
C GLU A 90 6.72 14.25 9.13
N GLU A 91 7.75 13.61 9.68
CA GLU A 91 9.12 14.17 9.68
C GLU A 91 9.68 14.37 8.26
N VAL A 92 9.38 13.45 7.35
CA VAL A 92 9.98 13.42 6.00
C VAL A 92 9.17 14.18 4.97
N LEU A 93 7.83 14.15 5.08
CA LEU A 93 6.88 14.66 4.09
C LEU A 93 6.08 15.85 4.61
N GLY A 94 5.89 15.95 5.92
CA GLY A 94 5.31 17.11 6.56
C GLY A 94 6.17 18.35 6.34
N LYS A 95 5.54 19.51 6.51
CA LYS A 95 6.19 20.81 6.36
C LYS A 95 6.91 21.24 7.63
#